data_AF-A0A956QJ95-F1
#
_entry.id   AF-A0A956QJ95-F1
#
_cell.length_a   1.000
_cell.length_b   1.000
_cell.length_c   1.000
_cell.angle_alpha   90.00
_cell.angle_beta   90.00
_cell.angle_gamma   90.00
#
_symmetry.space_group_name_H-M   'P 1'
#
loop_
_entity.id
_entity.type
_entity.pdbx_description
1 polymer ?
#
loop_
_entity_poly.entity_id
_entity_poly.type
_entity_poly.pdbx_seq_one_letter_code
_entity_poly.pdbx_strand_id
1 'polypeptide(L)'
;MRRILILCLLLFGLALAQETPPEEDAALLPEGLPDATQTTETPRQVIPPLVFHDFYEVESALREMGVRNIKRIDIPAETPSGMVLYIFPNPGQAVPDDGPVRLFVSRQIIREKPEKTAARPTQEDGTARLFGVPVWLFAQLGVLLLWWRLADQIDQSRCDDSLTLLWTKKP
;
A
#
# COMPACT_ATOMS: atom_id res chain seq x y z
N MET A 1 19.63 -9.94 23.15
CA MET A 1 18.57 -9.84 22.11
C MET A 1 17.16 -9.63 22.69
N ARG A 2 16.73 -10.30 23.77
CA ARG A 2 15.37 -10.10 24.37
C ARG A 2 15.02 -8.67 24.80
N ARG A 3 15.99 -7.86 25.25
CA ARG A 3 15.75 -6.50 25.75
C ARG A 3 15.41 -5.48 24.65
N ILE A 4 15.90 -5.70 23.43
CA ILE A 4 15.65 -4.81 22.28
C ILE A 4 14.21 -4.98 21.78
N LEU A 5 13.70 -6.21 21.80
CA LEU A 5 12.35 -6.53 21.34
C LEU A 5 11.28 -5.93 22.26
N ILE A 6 11.55 -5.85 23.57
CA ILE A 6 10.67 -5.21 24.56
C ILE A 6 10.66 -3.68 24.36
N LEU A 7 11.82 -3.07 24.06
CA LEU A 7 11.90 -1.64 23.82
C LEU A 7 11.15 -1.23 22.53
N CYS A 8 11.25 -2.04 21.47
CA CYS A 8 10.50 -1.80 20.23
C CYS A 8 8.98 -1.92 20.41
N LEU A 9 8.51 -2.89 21.20
CA LEU A 9 7.08 -3.05 21.49
C LEU A 9 6.52 -1.90 22.33
N LEU A 10 7.30 -1.38 23.28
CA LEU A 10 6.89 -0.22 24.08
C LEU A 10 6.79 1.06 23.26
N LEU A 11 7.73 1.30 22.33
CA LEU A 11 7.69 2.46 21.45
C LEU A 11 6.52 2.39 20.44
N PHE A 12 6.20 1.20 19.94
CA PHE A 12 5.08 1.02 19.01
C PHE A 12 3.71 1.17 19.70
N GLY A 13 3.59 0.72 20.96
CA GLY A 13 2.38 0.92 21.77
C GLY A 13 2.12 2.40 22.11
N LEU A 14 3.17 3.20 22.31
CA LEU A 14 3.03 4.63 22.62
C LEU A 14 2.59 5.45 21.39
N ALA A 15 2.95 5.02 20.19
CA ALA A 15 2.56 5.69 18.94
C ALA A 15 1.08 5.51 18.59
N LEU A 16 0.45 4.41 19.01
CA LEU A 16 -0.98 4.14 18.74
C LEU A 16 -1.93 4.82 19.73
N ALA A 17 -1.42 5.42 20.81
CA ALA A 17 -2.24 6.05 21.85
C ALA A 17 -2.50 7.56 21.61
N GLN A 18 -2.02 8.15 20.50
CA GLN A 18 -2.06 9.60 20.27
C GLN A 18 -3.05 10.06 19.19
N GLU A 19 -3.82 9.15 18.56
CA GLU A 19 -4.87 9.52 17.60
C GLU A 19 -6.27 9.42 18.22
N THR A 20 -6.48 10.11 19.34
CA THR A 20 -7.83 10.52 19.75
C THR A 20 -7.94 12.01 19.49
N PRO A 21 -8.73 12.45 18.50
CA PRO A 21 -8.98 13.87 18.28
C PRO A 21 -9.62 14.47 19.55
N PRO A 22 -9.27 15.72 19.91
CA PRO A 22 -9.88 16.38 21.06
C PRO A 22 -11.39 16.47 20.86
N GLU A 23 -12.15 15.99 21.84
CA GLU A 23 -13.55 16.39 22.07
C GLU A 23 -13.56 17.91 22.17
N GLU A 24 -13.93 18.57 21.07
CA GLU A 24 -14.16 20.00 21.04
C GLU A 24 -15.55 20.27 21.61
N ASP A 25 -15.54 21.11 22.63
CA ASP A 25 -16.65 21.53 23.46
C ASP A 25 -17.95 21.81 22.69
N ALA A 26 -19.03 21.31 23.29
CA ALA A 26 -20.41 21.67 23.00
C ALA A 26 -20.63 23.18 23.20
N ALA A 27 -20.34 23.98 22.18
CA ALA A 27 -20.79 25.36 22.07
C ALA A 27 -22.18 25.39 21.42
N LEU A 28 -23.16 25.82 22.22
CA LEU A 28 -24.51 26.20 21.79
C LEU A 28 -24.46 27.10 20.53
N LEU A 29 -25.07 26.64 19.44
CA LEU A 29 -25.42 27.49 18.29
C LEU A 29 -26.94 27.44 18.06
N PRO A 30 -27.54 28.58 17.66
CA PRO A 30 -28.98 28.81 17.68
C PRO A 30 -29.77 27.96 16.68
N GLU A 31 -30.94 27.51 17.10
CA GLU A 31 -31.99 26.91 16.27
C GLU A 31 -32.34 27.85 15.10
N GLY A 32 -32.10 27.40 13.87
CA GLY A 32 -32.56 28.13 12.69
C GLY A 32 -31.71 27.93 11.43
N LEU A 33 -31.57 26.69 10.95
CA LEU A 33 -31.26 26.45 9.53
C LEU A 33 -32.42 25.66 8.90
N PRO A 34 -32.93 26.07 7.72
CA PRO A 34 -33.99 25.35 7.03
C PRO A 34 -33.50 23.96 6.61
N ASP A 35 -34.18 22.94 7.14
CA ASP A 35 -34.21 21.56 6.65
C ASP A 35 -34.60 21.52 5.17
N ALA A 36 -33.61 21.60 4.28
CA ALA A 36 -33.81 21.38 2.85
C ALA A 36 -32.50 20.99 2.16
N THR A 37 -31.66 20.18 2.80
CA THR A 37 -30.68 19.39 2.05
C THR A 37 -31.47 18.27 1.37
N GLN A 38 -32.11 18.59 0.25
CA GLN A 38 -32.61 17.59 -0.68
C GLN A 38 -31.40 16.77 -1.11
N THR A 39 -31.18 15.65 -0.43
CA THR A 39 -30.29 14.58 -0.87
C THR A 39 -30.82 14.16 -2.23
N THR A 40 -30.30 14.76 -3.29
CA THR A 40 -30.65 14.40 -4.65
C THR A 40 -30.21 12.96 -4.77
N GLU A 41 -31.15 12.02 -4.69
CA GLU A 41 -30.87 10.59 -4.82
C GLU A 41 -30.26 10.41 -6.21
N THR A 42 -28.93 10.38 -6.24
CA THR A 42 -28.21 10.10 -7.47
C THR A 42 -28.66 8.71 -7.90
N PRO A 43 -29.18 8.55 -9.13
CA PRO A 43 -29.58 7.24 -9.62
C PRO A 43 -28.43 6.26 -9.38
N ARG A 44 -28.77 5.12 -8.76
CA ARG A 44 -27.81 4.06 -8.45
C ARG A 44 -28.11 2.86 -9.31
N GLN A 45 -27.10 2.36 -10.01
CA GLN A 45 -27.21 1.19 -10.86
C GLN A 45 -26.64 -0.02 -10.14
N VAL A 46 -27.32 -1.16 -10.26
CA VAL A 46 -26.88 -2.42 -9.66
C VAL A 46 -26.03 -3.18 -10.67
N ILE A 47 -24.78 -3.50 -10.31
CA ILE A 47 -23.85 -4.20 -11.21
C ILE A 47 -24.22 -5.68 -11.32
N PRO A 48 -24.43 -6.24 -12.53
CA PRO A 48 -24.68 -7.66 -12.73
C PRO A 48 -23.40 -8.50 -12.55
N PRO A 49 -23.53 -9.80 -12.21
CA PRO A 49 -22.38 -10.70 -12.04
C PRO A 49 -21.80 -11.12 -13.40
N LEU A 50 -20.95 -10.29 -13.97
CA LEU A 50 -20.31 -10.50 -15.28
C LEU A 50 -18.89 -11.09 -15.18
N VAL A 51 -18.60 -11.83 -14.12
CA VAL A 51 -17.28 -12.47 -13.92
C VAL A 51 -17.13 -13.61 -14.93
N PHE A 52 -15.90 -13.87 -15.38
CA PHE A 52 -15.54 -14.89 -16.37
C PHE A 52 -16.12 -14.66 -17.78
N HIS A 53 -16.44 -13.42 -18.13
CA HIS A 53 -16.80 -13.01 -19.48
C HIS A 53 -15.67 -12.20 -20.13
N ASP A 54 -15.73 -12.04 -21.44
CA ASP A 54 -14.76 -11.22 -22.18
C ASP A 54 -14.88 -9.75 -21.79
N PHE A 55 -13.75 -9.06 -21.66
CA PHE A 55 -13.71 -7.65 -21.27
C PHE A 55 -14.60 -6.76 -22.14
N TYR A 56 -14.64 -6.96 -23.45
CA TYR A 56 -15.43 -6.11 -24.35
C TYR A 56 -16.93 -6.34 -24.19
N GLU A 57 -17.35 -7.56 -23.92
CA GLU A 57 -18.75 -7.89 -23.61
C GLU A 57 -19.19 -7.22 -22.30
N VAL A 58 -18.35 -7.33 -21.26
CA VAL A 58 -18.60 -6.72 -19.95
C VAL A 58 -18.62 -5.19 -20.05
N GLU A 59 -17.65 -4.61 -20.76
CA GLU A 59 -17.60 -3.16 -20.96
C GLU A 59 -18.84 -2.65 -21.70
N SER A 60 -19.27 -3.35 -22.76
CA SER A 60 -20.45 -2.97 -23.53
C SER A 60 -21.72 -3.03 -22.67
N ALA A 61 -21.91 -4.12 -21.90
CA ALA A 61 -23.04 -4.26 -20.99
C ALA A 61 -23.07 -3.18 -19.89
N LEU A 62 -21.91 -2.83 -19.32
CA LEU A 62 -21.81 -1.76 -18.32
C LEU A 62 -22.14 -0.38 -18.92
N ARG A 63 -21.69 -0.11 -20.16
CA ARG A 63 -22.01 1.13 -20.86
C ARG A 63 -23.49 1.24 -21.22
N GLU A 64 -24.13 0.14 -21.61
CA GLU A 64 -25.57 0.09 -21.90
C GLU A 64 -26.42 0.41 -20.66
N MET A 65 -25.96 0.03 -19.46
CA MET A 65 -26.62 0.42 -18.22
C MET A 65 -26.42 1.90 -17.87
N GLY A 66 -25.38 2.55 -18.42
CA GLY A 66 -25.09 3.96 -18.19
C GLY A 66 -23.81 4.21 -17.38
N VAL A 67 -23.04 3.18 -17.04
CA VAL A 67 -21.75 3.32 -16.37
C VAL A 67 -20.72 3.85 -17.36
N ARG A 68 -20.21 5.06 -17.12
CA ARG A 68 -19.24 5.71 -18.02
C ARG A 68 -17.79 5.57 -17.58
N ASN A 69 -17.55 5.46 -16.28
CA ASN A 69 -16.20 5.48 -15.70
C ASN A 69 -15.66 4.07 -15.47
N ILE A 70 -15.31 3.38 -16.55
CA ILE A 70 -14.80 2.01 -16.51
C ILE A 70 -13.27 2.03 -16.60
N LYS A 71 -12.59 1.40 -15.63
CA LYS A 71 -11.13 1.27 -15.57
C LYS A 71 -10.70 -0.19 -15.69
N ARG A 72 -9.90 -0.49 -16.72
CA ARG A 72 -9.27 -1.80 -16.90
C ARG A 72 -7.98 -1.91 -16.08
N ILE A 73 -7.80 -3.03 -15.39
CA ILE A 73 -6.59 -3.37 -14.64
C ILE A 73 -6.16 -4.78 -15.05
N ASP A 74 -5.05 -4.89 -15.77
CA ASP A 74 -4.55 -6.19 -16.19
C ASP A 74 -3.79 -6.89 -15.06
N ILE A 75 -4.24 -8.09 -14.67
CA ILE A 75 -3.62 -8.94 -13.65
C ILE A 75 -3.01 -10.17 -14.32
N PRO A 76 -1.76 -10.54 -14.01
CA PRO A 76 -1.18 -11.79 -14.46
C PRO A 76 -1.97 -12.98 -13.88
N ALA A 77 -2.55 -13.82 -14.75
CA ALA A 77 -3.34 -14.99 -14.35
C ALA A 77 -3.13 -16.19 -15.29
N GLU A 78 -3.50 -17.38 -14.82
CA GLU A 78 -3.48 -18.63 -15.61
C GLU A 78 -4.68 -18.76 -16.55
N THR A 79 -5.69 -17.91 -16.37
CA THR A 79 -6.86 -17.84 -17.23
C THR A 79 -6.50 -17.26 -18.61
N PRO A 80 -7.28 -17.59 -19.66
CA PRO A 80 -7.10 -17.01 -20.99
C PRO A 80 -7.06 -15.49 -20.92
N SER A 81 -6.21 -14.85 -21.73
CA SER A 81 -6.09 -13.38 -21.75
C SER A 81 -7.41 -12.72 -22.16
N GLY A 82 -7.78 -11.63 -21.49
CA GLY A 82 -8.98 -10.85 -21.82
C GLY A 82 -10.23 -11.17 -20.99
N MET A 83 -10.17 -12.15 -20.10
CA MET A 83 -11.28 -12.55 -19.24
C MET A 83 -11.36 -11.67 -17.98
N VAL A 84 -12.55 -11.20 -17.63
CA VAL A 84 -12.77 -10.46 -16.38
C VAL A 84 -12.76 -11.43 -15.20
N LEU A 85 -11.81 -11.27 -14.28
CA LEU A 85 -11.66 -12.12 -13.10
C LEU A 85 -12.33 -11.53 -11.86
N TYR A 86 -12.40 -10.21 -11.78
CA TYR A 86 -12.97 -9.51 -10.64
C TYR A 86 -13.49 -8.13 -11.05
N ILE A 87 -14.54 -7.68 -10.36
CA ILE A 87 -15.20 -6.38 -10.60
C ILE A 87 -15.31 -5.66 -9.27
N PHE A 88 -14.93 -4.38 -9.25
CA PHE A 88 -15.07 -3.52 -8.07
C PHE A 88 -15.80 -2.21 -8.45
N PRO A 89 -16.88 -1.80 -7.76
CA PRO A 89 -17.53 -2.46 -6.60
C PRO A 89 -18.07 -3.87 -6.92
N ASN A 90 -18.32 -4.66 -5.88
CA ASN A 90 -18.75 -6.06 -6.08
C ASN A 90 -20.08 -6.12 -6.84
N PRO A 91 -20.32 -7.16 -7.67
CA PRO A 91 -21.63 -7.39 -8.27
C PRO A 91 -22.75 -7.40 -7.23
N GLY A 92 -23.90 -6.80 -7.58
CA GLY A 92 -25.03 -6.59 -6.67
C GLY A 92 -24.93 -5.33 -5.83
N GLN A 93 -23.79 -4.63 -5.83
CA GLN A 93 -23.69 -3.31 -5.18
C GLN A 93 -24.18 -2.20 -6.10
N ALA A 94 -24.80 -1.20 -5.48
CA ALA A 94 -25.32 -0.03 -6.15
C ALA A 94 -24.18 0.99 -6.34
N VAL A 95 -23.95 1.43 -7.57
CA VAL A 95 -22.89 2.37 -7.94
C VAL A 95 -23.54 3.63 -8.55
N PRO A 96 -23.09 4.84 -8.18
CA PRO A 96 -23.56 6.05 -8.83
C PRO A 96 -23.17 6.03 -10.32
N ASP A 97 -23.98 6.64 -11.19
CA ASP A 97 -23.78 6.64 -12.65
C ASP A 97 -22.36 7.04 -13.11
N ASP A 98 -21.73 7.98 -12.38
CA ASP A 98 -20.37 8.48 -12.65
C ASP A 98 -19.28 7.84 -11.76
N GLY A 99 -19.68 6.86 -10.94
CA GLY A 99 -18.81 6.12 -10.04
C GLY A 99 -17.78 5.26 -10.80
N PRO A 100 -16.53 5.16 -10.32
CA PRO A 100 -15.51 4.37 -11.00
C PRO A 100 -15.77 2.87 -10.79
N VAL A 101 -15.92 2.14 -11.90
CA VAL A 101 -15.96 0.66 -11.92
C VAL A 101 -14.62 0.14 -12.42
N ARG A 102 -13.98 -0.70 -11.63
CA ARG A 102 -12.68 -1.32 -11.94
C ARG A 102 -12.89 -2.76 -12.36
N LEU A 103 -12.42 -3.09 -13.57
CA LEU A 103 -12.44 -4.44 -14.13
C LEU A 103 -11.03 -5.00 -14.09
N PHE A 104 -10.86 -6.12 -13.38
CA PHE A 104 -9.59 -6.82 -13.31
C PHE A 104 -9.57 -7.93 -14.37
N VAL A 105 -8.76 -7.72 -15.40
CA VAL A 105 -8.73 -8.54 -16.61
C VAL A 105 -7.49 -9.44 -16.58
N SER A 106 -7.65 -10.70 -16.93
CA SER A 106 -6.53 -11.65 -17.04
C SER A 106 -5.57 -11.24 -18.15
N ARG A 107 -4.28 -11.19 -17.79
CA ARG A 107 -3.16 -11.19 -18.71
C ARG A 107 -2.48 -12.53 -18.60
N GLN A 108 -2.57 -13.33 -19.66
CA GLN A 108 -2.10 -14.71 -19.64
C GLN A 108 -0.60 -14.77 -19.27
N ILE A 109 -0.29 -15.45 -18.18
CA ILE A 109 1.09 -15.80 -17.86
C ILE A 109 1.43 -16.99 -18.75
N ILE A 110 2.20 -16.77 -19.81
CA ILE A 110 2.84 -17.87 -20.51
C ILE A 110 3.81 -18.46 -19.50
N ARG A 111 3.40 -19.52 -18.80
CA ARG A 111 4.34 -20.36 -18.05
C ARG A 111 5.28 -20.92 -19.12
N GLU A 112 6.40 -20.25 -19.34
CA GLU A 112 7.52 -20.84 -20.04
C GLU A 112 7.78 -22.14 -19.30
N LYS A 113 7.41 -23.25 -19.98
CA LYS A 113 7.62 -24.60 -19.47
C LYS A 113 9.06 -24.61 -19.00
N PRO A 114 9.35 -24.82 -17.69
CA PRO A 114 10.68 -24.67 -17.17
C PRO A 114 11.57 -25.50 -18.07
N GLU A 115 12.36 -24.80 -18.90
CA GLU A 115 13.24 -25.43 -19.86
C GLU A 115 14.08 -26.33 -18.97
N LYS A 116 13.91 -27.64 -19.15
CA LYS A 116 14.44 -28.69 -18.30
C LYS A 116 15.91 -28.36 -18.12
N THR A 117 16.25 -27.68 -17.02
CA THR A 117 17.60 -27.23 -16.73
C THR A 117 18.40 -28.50 -16.75
N ALA A 118 19.12 -28.71 -17.86
CA ALA A 118 19.92 -29.89 -18.06
C ALA A 118 20.79 -29.96 -16.82
N ALA A 119 20.67 -31.07 -16.09
CA ALA A 119 21.41 -31.30 -14.86
C ALA A 119 22.86 -30.90 -15.12
N ARG A 120 23.25 -29.77 -14.53
CA ARG A 120 24.61 -29.25 -14.64
C ARG A 120 25.48 -30.38 -14.05
N PRO A 121 26.39 -30.99 -14.81
CA PRO A 121 27.24 -32.03 -14.24
C PRO A 121 27.98 -31.39 -13.07
N THR A 122 27.81 -32.00 -11.91
CA THR A 122 28.50 -31.65 -10.67
C THR A 122 29.99 -31.87 -10.92
N GLN A 123 30.67 -30.83 -11.39
CA GLN A 123 32.13 -30.83 -11.47
C GLN A 123 32.66 -30.61 -10.06
N GLU A 124 32.94 -31.73 -9.38
CA GLU A 124 33.78 -31.78 -8.20
C GLU A 124 35.18 -31.31 -8.60
N ASP A 125 35.43 -30.01 -8.55
CA ASP A 125 36.79 -29.50 -8.42
C ASP A 125 36.97 -29.01 -7.00
N GLY A 126 37.56 -29.91 -6.20
CA GLY A 126 38.04 -29.63 -4.87
C GLY A 126 39.07 -28.52 -4.91
N THR A 127 38.68 -27.33 -4.46
CA THR A 127 39.63 -26.34 -3.95
C THR A 127 39.12 -25.76 -2.65
N ALA A 128 39.97 -25.98 -1.65
CA ALA A 128 39.96 -25.49 -0.28
C ALA A 128 39.09 -24.25 0.00
N ARG A 129 38.24 -24.42 1.02
CA ARG A 129 37.69 -23.38 1.91
C ARG A 129 38.75 -22.31 2.21
N LEU A 130 38.35 -21.05 2.19
CA LEU A 130 38.71 -20.02 3.18
C LEU A 130 37.64 -18.90 3.14
N PHE A 131 36.90 -18.77 4.25
CA PHE A 131 35.97 -17.68 4.62
C PHE A 131 34.68 -17.48 3.82
N GLY A 132 33.71 -18.37 4.05
CA GLY A 132 32.30 -18.19 3.67
C GLY A 132 31.57 -17.19 4.57
N VAL A 133 31.98 -15.92 4.56
CA VAL A 133 31.09 -14.83 4.98
C VAL A 133 30.41 -14.33 3.71
N PRO A 134 29.09 -14.50 3.55
CA PRO A 134 28.41 -14.03 2.36
C PRO A 134 28.63 -12.53 2.23
N VAL A 135 29.02 -12.04 1.05
CA VAL A 135 29.27 -10.62 0.77
C VAL A 135 28.08 -9.74 1.17
N TRP A 136 26.86 -10.29 1.14
CA TRP A 136 25.65 -9.66 1.68
C TRP A 136 25.78 -9.27 3.16
N LEU A 137 26.43 -10.06 4.01
CA LEU A 137 26.59 -9.75 5.44
C LEU A 137 27.38 -8.45 5.65
N PHE A 138 28.38 -8.18 4.80
CA PHE A 138 29.13 -6.93 4.81
C PHE A 138 28.29 -5.73 4.34
N ALA A 139 27.38 -5.93 3.38
CA ALA A 139 26.45 -4.89 2.96
C ALA A 139 25.48 -4.50 4.09
N GLN A 140 24.98 -5.46 4.86
CA GLN A 140 24.10 -5.17 6.00
C GLN A 140 24.84 -4.45 7.14
N LEU A 141 26.06 -4.86 7.46
CA LEU A 141 26.90 -4.17 8.46
C LEU A 141 27.23 -2.73 8.03
N GLY A 142 27.50 -2.50 6.74
CA GLY A 142 27.74 -1.16 6.22
C GLY A 142 26.52 -0.23 6.37
N VAL A 143 25.32 -0.72 6.06
CA VAL A 143 24.07 0.06 6.24
C VAL A 143 23.83 0.36 7.72
N LEU A 144 24.07 -0.60 8.61
CA LEU A 144 23.86 -0.42 10.05
C LEU A 144 24.82 0.62 10.65
N LEU A 145 26.09 0.60 10.24
CA LEU A 145 27.09 1.60 10.64
C LEU A 145 26.77 2.99 10.09
N LEU A 146 26.25 3.07 8.87
CA LEU A 146 25.82 4.34 8.27
C LEU A 146 24.64 4.94 9.06
N TRP A 147 23.65 4.14 9.42
CA TRP A 147 22.52 4.57 10.24
C TRP A 147 22.97 5.01 11.64
N TRP A 148 23.89 4.28 12.27
CA TRP A 148 24.42 4.65 13.57
C TRP A 148 25.16 6.00 13.52
N ARG A 149 25.98 6.23 12.50
CA ARG A 149 26.66 7.51 12.29
C ARG A 149 25.69 8.66 12.01
N LEU A 150 24.61 8.40 11.26
CA LEU A 150 23.60 9.42 10.97
C LEU A 150 22.83 9.82 12.24
N ALA A 151 22.52 8.86 13.10
CA ALA A 151 21.87 9.12 14.39
C ALA A 151 22.76 9.96 15.32
N ASP A 152 24.06 9.66 15.36
CA ASP A 152 25.04 10.40 16.18
C ASP A 152 25.18 11.87 15.75
N GLN A 153 25.14 12.17 14.45
CA GLN A 153 25.14 13.56 13.96
C GLN A 153 23.87 14.33 14.30
N ILE A 154 22.71 13.68 14.29
CA ILE A 154 21.44 14.34 14.62
C ILE A 154 21.44 14.74 16.11
N ASP A 155 21.99 13.91 16.99
CA ASP A 155 22.05 14.21 18.41
C ASP A 155 23.00 15.38 18.72
N GLN A 156 24.16 15.43 18.05
CA GLN A 156 25.07 16.58 18.16
C GLN A 156 24.44 17.89 17.70
N SER A 157 23.69 17.88 16.59
CA SER A 157 23.06 19.10 16.07
C SER A 157 22.03 19.72 17.03
N ARG A 158 21.34 18.89 17.84
CA ARG A 158 20.38 19.38 18.85
C ARG A 158 21.05 20.00 20.08
N CYS A 159 22.28 19.60 20.41
CA CYS A 159 23.02 20.18 21.52
C CYS A 159 23.56 21.59 21.22
N ASP A 160 23.94 21.88 19.98
CA ASP A 160 24.49 23.20 19.61
C ASP A 160 23.41 24.31 19.54
N ASP A 161 22.19 23.98 19.12
CA ASP A 161 21.08 24.96 19.08
C ASP A 161 20.56 25.36 20.48
N SER A 162 20.89 24.58 21.51
CA SER A 162 20.47 24.85 22.89
C SER A 162 21.35 25.89 23.61
N LEU A 163 22.60 26.09 23.14
CA LEU A 163 23.58 26.97 23.79
C LEU A 163 23.54 28.42 23.28
N THR A 164 22.99 28.67 22.08
CA THR A 164 22.90 30.02 21.50
C THR A 164 21.69 30.83 22.02
N LEU A 165 20.67 30.18 22.58
CA LEU A 165 19.49 30.86 23.15
C LEU A 165 19.70 31.44 24.56
N LEU A 166 20.81 31.11 25.24
CA LEU A 166 21.09 31.57 26.60
C LEU A 166 21.92 32.87 26.69
N TRP A 167 22.43 33.40 25.57
CA TRP A 167 23.35 34.56 25.58
C TRP A 167 22.75 35.90 25.11
N THR A 168 21.48 35.96 24.71
CA THR A 168 20.86 37.20 24.21
C THR A 168 20.01 37.97 25.23
N LYS A 169 19.88 37.49 26.47
CA LYS A 169 19.15 38.20 27.53
C LYS A 169 20.10 39.05 28.38
N LYS A 170 20.54 40.18 27.82
CA LYS A 170 21.27 41.23 28.55
C LYS A 170 20.27 42.10 29.34
N PRO A 171 20.57 42.48 30.61
CA PRO A 171 19.67 43.25 31.46
C PRO A 171 19.42 44.68 30.97
#